data_AF-A0AAU9W410-F1
#
_entry.id   AF-A0AAU9W410-F1
#
_cell.length_a   1.000
_cell.length_b   1.000
_cell.length_c   1.000
_cell.angle_alpha   90.00
_cell.angle_beta   90.00
_cell.angle_gamma   90.00
#
_symmetry.space_group_name_H-M   'P 1'
#
loop_
_entity.id
_entity.type
_entity.pdbx_description
1 polymer ?
#
loop_
_entity_poly.entity_id
_entity_poly.type
_entity_poly.pdbx_seq_one_letter_code
_entity_poly.pdbx_strand_id
1 'polypeptide(L)'
;MNQRDFFLRKARRSGAEVDWNAYRRLRNQVSNKIRNEKRRYHRNEIQENLNSPKAFWKAIKKVFPSKKGNSACPESIKTEEGHTITDKSTIAEKFNNFFTNAVSKLLETVQQPIVTREFFR
;
A
#
# COMPACT_ATOMS: atom_id res chain seq x y z
N MET A 1 1.82 29.56 -8.89
CA MET A 1 2.36 29.50 -7.51
C MET A 1 1.82 30.66 -6.67
N ASN A 2 1.80 31.87 -7.22
CA ASN A 2 1.45 33.12 -6.52
C ASN A 2 0.03 33.19 -5.93
N GLN A 3 -1.00 32.61 -6.57
CA GLN A 3 -2.38 32.70 -6.07
C GLN A 3 -2.62 31.89 -4.79
N ARG A 4 -2.12 30.64 -4.71
CA ARG A 4 -2.23 29.82 -3.49
C ARG A 4 -1.64 30.55 -2.29
N ASP A 5 -0.44 31.10 -2.47
CA ASP A 5 0.30 31.75 -1.39
C ASP A 5 -0.29 33.14 -1.04
N PHE A 6 -0.89 33.81 -2.02
CA PHE A 6 -1.71 34.99 -1.78
C PHE A 6 -2.91 34.67 -0.88
N PHE A 7 -3.70 33.65 -1.21
CA PHE A 7 -4.87 33.26 -0.39
C PHE A 7 -4.47 32.72 0.99
N LEU A 8 -3.31 32.07 1.10
CA LEU A 8 -2.76 31.70 2.40
C LEU A 8 -2.46 32.93 3.27
N ARG A 9 -1.79 33.94 2.71
CA ARG A 9 -1.53 35.21 3.41
C ARG A 9 -2.80 35.99 3.73
N LYS A 10 -3.82 35.90 2.87
CA LYS A 10 -5.12 36.52 3.09
C LYS A 10 -5.87 35.83 4.24
N ALA A 11 -6.02 34.51 4.19
CA ALA A 11 -6.69 33.71 5.21
C ALA A 11 -6.07 33.87 6.61
N ARG A 12 -4.73 33.95 6.67
CA ARG A 12 -4.00 34.24 7.92
C ARG A 12 -4.28 35.62 8.49
N ARG A 13 -4.52 36.62 7.64
CA ARG A 13 -4.80 38.00 8.07
C ARG A 13 -6.27 38.21 8.42
N SER A 14 -7.19 37.66 7.64
CA SER A 14 -8.63 37.85 7.85
C SER A 14 -9.22 36.90 8.89
N GLY A 15 -8.62 35.72 9.09
CA GLY A 15 -9.19 34.66 9.94
C GLY A 15 -10.49 34.05 9.40
N ALA A 16 -11.00 34.54 8.27
CA ALA A 16 -12.30 34.16 7.74
C ALA A 16 -12.27 32.78 7.08
N GLU A 17 -13.30 31.97 7.37
CA GLU A 17 -13.44 30.61 6.84
C GLU A 17 -13.54 30.60 5.30
N VAL A 18 -14.14 31.62 4.70
CA VAL A 18 -14.22 31.79 3.24
C VAL A 18 -12.83 31.87 2.59
N ASP A 19 -11.90 32.59 3.21
CA ASP A 19 -10.52 32.71 2.69
C ASP A 19 -9.74 31.40 2.89
N TRP A 20 -9.97 30.67 3.98
CA TRP A 20 -9.42 29.34 4.19
C TRP A 20 -9.91 28.32 3.17
N ASN A 21 -11.21 28.36 2.83
CA ASN A 21 -11.80 27.52 1.79
C ASN A 21 -11.19 27.81 0.41
N ALA A 22 -11.01 29.10 0.07
CA ALA A 22 -10.35 29.50 -1.16
C ALA A 22 -8.90 28.99 -1.24
N TYR A 23 -8.14 29.11 -0.13
CA TYR A 23 -6.80 28.53 -0.03
C TYR A 23 -6.81 27.01 -0.21
N ARG A 24 -7.66 26.27 0.51
CA ARG A 24 -7.77 24.80 0.41
C ARG A 24 -8.06 24.36 -1.02
N ARG A 25 -8.99 25.03 -1.70
CA ARG A 25 -9.31 24.75 -3.11
C ARG A 25 -8.09 24.92 -4.00
N LEU A 26 -7.40 26.05 -3.91
CA LEU A 26 -6.20 26.33 -4.71
C LEU A 26 -5.04 25.38 -4.38
N ARG A 27 -4.84 25.06 -3.10
CA ARG A 27 -3.83 24.09 -2.66
C ARG A 27 -4.10 22.73 -3.30
N ASN A 28 -5.34 22.25 -3.23
CA ASN A 28 -5.73 20.96 -3.79
C ASN A 28 -5.60 20.96 -5.32
N GLN A 29 -6.01 22.04 -6.00
CA GLN A 29 -5.81 22.19 -7.45
C GLN A 29 -4.33 22.12 -7.84
N VAL A 30 -3.46 22.84 -7.14
CA VAL A 30 -2.00 22.79 -7.39
C VAL A 30 -1.44 21.39 -7.13
N SER A 31 -1.77 20.78 -6.00
CA SER A 31 -1.33 19.41 -5.69
C SER A 31 -1.82 18.40 -6.73
N ASN A 32 -3.07 18.52 -7.18
CA ASN A 32 -3.64 17.67 -8.23
C ASN A 32 -2.93 17.88 -9.56
N LYS A 33 -2.64 19.12 -9.94
CA LYS A 33 -1.88 19.43 -11.15
C LYS A 33 -0.50 18.79 -11.08
N ILE A 34 0.25 18.97 -9.99
CA ILE A 34 1.56 18.35 -9.78
C ILE A 34 1.47 16.82 -9.88
N ARG A 35 0.48 16.21 -9.21
CA ARG A 35 0.27 14.76 -9.24
C ARG A 35 -0.03 14.27 -10.66
N ASN A 36 -0.86 15.01 -11.40
CA ASN A 36 -1.22 14.66 -12.77
C ASN A 36 -0.04 14.78 -13.73
N GLU A 37 0.74 15.87 -13.62
CA GLU A 37 1.94 16.06 -14.44
C GLU A 37 3.00 14.99 -14.17
N LYS A 38 3.25 14.64 -12.89
CA LYS A 38 4.13 13.51 -12.53
C LYS A 38 3.64 12.19 -13.12
N ARG A 39 2.33 11.92 -13.02
CA ARG A 39 1.72 10.72 -13.63
C ARG A 39 1.92 10.72 -15.14
N ARG A 40 1.69 11.84 -15.82
CA ARG A 40 1.86 11.96 -17.27
C ARG A 40 3.31 11.71 -17.68
N TYR A 41 4.26 12.32 -16.98
CA TYR A 41 5.69 12.12 -17.21
C TYR A 41 6.07 10.64 -17.14
N HIS A 42 5.74 9.96 -16.04
CA HIS A 42 6.09 8.54 -15.88
C HIS A 42 5.36 7.64 -16.87
N ARG A 43 4.10 7.95 -17.21
CA ARG A 43 3.36 7.22 -18.23
C ARG A 43 4.06 7.29 -19.59
N ASN A 44 4.46 8.49 -20.00
CA ASN A 44 5.16 8.73 -21.25
C ASN A 44 6.53 8.02 -21.25
N GLU A 45 7.29 8.16 -20.16
CA GLU A 45 8.59 7.49 -20.01
C GLU A 45 8.47 5.96 -20.13
N ILE A 46 7.43 5.35 -19.56
CA ILE A 46 7.17 3.91 -19.69
C ILE A 46 6.80 3.55 -21.13
N GLN A 47 5.92 4.34 -21.76
CA GLN A 47 5.41 4.09 -23.11
C GLN A 47 6.53 4.19 -24.17
N GLU A 48 7.42 5.17 -24.04
CA GLU A 48 8.58 5.35 -24.94
C GLU A 48 9.58 4.20 -24.84
N ASN A 49 9.66 3.52 -23.69
CA ASN A 49 10.64 2.48 -23.42
C ASN A 49 10.10 1.05 -23.57
N LEU A 50 8.87 0.86 -24.08
CA LEU A 50 8.25 -0.47 -24.23
C LEU A 50 9.09 -1.46 -25.05
N ASN A 51 9.81 -0.97 -26.06
CA ASN A 51 10.62 -1.80 -26.96
C ASN A 51 12.00 -2.16 -26.39
N SER A 52 12.36 -1.61 -25.22
CA SER A 52 13.63 -1.87 -24.56
C SER A 52 13.40 -2.42 -23.16
N PRO A 53 13.44 -3.76 -22.96
CA PRO A 53 13.17 -4.38 -21.66
C PRO A 53 14.00 -3.77 -20.51
N LYS A 54 15.28 -3.50 -20.76
CA LYS A 54 16.18 -2.88 -19.78
C LYS A 54 15.75 -1.46 -19.39
N ALA A 55 15.36 -0.64 -20.38
CA ALA A 55 14.94 0.73 -20.13
C ALA A 55 13.53 0.80 -19.53
N PHE A 56 12.62 -0.08 -19.97
CA PHE A 56 11.30 -0.26 -19.38
C PHE A 56 11.39 -0.56 -17.88
N TRP A 57 12.15 -1.59 -17.49
CA TRP A 57 12.32 -1.95 -16.09
C TRP A 57 13.02 -0.85 -15.28
N LYS A 58 13.91 -0.06 -15.90
CA LYS A 58 14.52 1.11 -15.27
C LYS A 58 13.47 2.21 -14.99
N ALA A 59 12.59 2.50 -15.95
CA ALA A 59 11.51 3.48 -15.78
C ALA A 59 10.49 3.01 -14.72
N ILE A 60 10.09 1.75 -14.78
CA ILE A 60 9.19 1.12 -13.79
C ILE A 60 9.77 1.21 -12.38
N LYS A 61 11.06 0.91 -12.18
CA LYS A 61 11.73 1.02 -10.87
C LYS A 61 11.73 2.44 -10.29
N LYS A 62 11.58 3.49 -11.10
CA LYS A 62 11.44 4.87 -10.61
C LYS A 62 10.04 5.15 -10.04
N VAL A 63 9.02 4.47 -10.55
CA VAL A 63 7.61 4.64 -10.14
C VAL A 63 7.29 3.81 -8.90
N PHE A 64 7.82 2.59 -8.84
CA PHE A 64 7.67 1.75 -7.67
C PHE A 64 8.53 2.31 -6.54
N PRO A 65 7.99 2.48 -5.33
CA PRO A 65 8.80 2.81 -4.17
C PRO A 65 9.75 1.63 -3.93
N SER A 66 10.97 1.75 -4.44
CA SER A 66 12.08 0.89 -4.08
C SER A 66 12.47 1.21 -2.64
N LYS A 67 11.62 0.83 -1.68
CA LYS A 67 12.04 0.69 -0.29
C LYS A 67 13.03 -0.46 -0.29
N LYS A 68 14.30 -0.16 -0.51
CA LYS A 68 15.40 -0.94 0.07
C LYS A 68 15.36 -0.74 1.59
N GLY A 69 14.27 -1.14 2.23
CA GLY A 69 14.30 -1.53 3.63
C GLY A 69 14.86 -2.94 3.60
N ASN A 70 16.13 -3.11 3.96
CA ASN A 70 16.84 -4.38 3.90
C ASN A 70 16.32 -5.43 4.90
N SER A 71 15.05 -5.39 5.31
CA SER A 71 14.49 -6.36 6.22
C SER A 71 13.54 -7.28 5.45
N ALA A 72 14.02 -8.49 5.13
CA ALA A 72 13.17 -9.58 4.68
C ALA A 72 12.07 -9.95 5.70
N CYS A 73 12.23 -9.51 6.95
CA CYS A 73 11.29 -9.70 8.04
C CYS A 73 10.45 -8.42 8.28
N PRO A 74 9.13 -8.54 8.49
CA PRO A 74 8.32 -7.42 8.97
C PRO A 74 8.84 -6.90 10.31
N GLU A 75 8.82 -5.57 10.47
CA GLU A 75 9.32 -4.89 11.68
C GLU A 75 8.39 -5.07 12.89
N SER A 76 7.11 -5.35 12.62
CA SER A 76 6.15 -5.75 13.64
C SER A 76 4.98 -6.51 13.02
N ILE A 77 4.31 -7.32 13.83
CA ILE A 77 3.02 -7.95 13.50
C ILE A 77 2.01 -7.57 14.58
N LYS A 78 0.74 -7.45 14.18
CA LYS A 78 -0.38 -7.33 15.12
C LYS A 78 -0.97 -8.71 15.38
N THR A 79 -1.16 -9.07 16.64
CA THR A 79 -1.90 -10.27 17.01
C THR A 79 -3.40 -10.03 16.95
N GLU A 80 -4.15 -11.13 16.95
CA GLU A 80 -5.63 -11.13 16.98
C GLU A 80 -6.19 -10.39 18.22
N GLU A 81 -5.42 -10.37 19.31
CA GLU A 81 -5.71 -9.65 20.56
C GLU A 81 -5.38 -8.14 20.50
N GLY A 82 -4.90 -7.64 19.35
CA GLY A 82 -4.55 -6.23 19.14
C GLY A 82 -3.16 -5.83 19.63
N HIS A 83 -2.39 -6.73 20.24
CA HIS A 83 -1.02 -6.47 20.67
C HIS A 83 -0.06 -6.38 19.48
N THR A 84 0.92 -5.48 19.56
CA THR A 84 1.96 -5.35 18.53
C THR A 84 3.24 -6.03 18.99
N ILE A 85 3.65 -7.07 18.26
CA ILE A 85 4.90 -7.81 18.51
C ILE A 85 5.97 -7.25 17.58
N THR A 86 7.10 -6.86 18.13
CA THR A 86 8.29 -6.35 17.40
C THR A 86 9.46 -7.31 17.43
N ASP A 87 9.43 -8.33 18.29
CA ASP A 87 10.49 -9.32 18.39
C ASP A 87 10.49 -10.28 17.19
N LYS A 88 11.64 -10.40 16.52
CA LYS A 88 11.78 -11.15 15.26
C LYS A 88 11.61 -12.65 15.46
N SER A 89 12.09 -13.20 16.58
CA SER A 89 11.97 -14.64 16.86
C SER A 89 10.51 -15.02 17.08
N THR A 90 9.82 -14.22 17.88
CA THR A 90 8.38 -14.40 18.16
C THR A 90 7.55 -14.25 16.89
N ILE A 91 7.89 -13.30 16.01
CA ILE A 91 7.25 -13.15 14.70
C ILE A 91 7.43 -14.43 13.86
N ALA A 92 8.66 -14.93 13.74
CA ALA A 92 8.95 -16.13 12.96
C ALA A 92 8.21 -17.36 13.49
N GLU A 93 8.16 -17.53 14.81
CA GLU A 93 7.43 -18.61 15.46
C GLU A 93 5.91 -18.51 15.21
N LYS A 94 5.33 -17.32 15.30
CA LYS A 94 3.90 -17.11 14.98
C LYS A 94 3.59 -17.44 13.53
N PHE A 95 4.44 -17.06 12.59
CA PHE A 95 4.29 -17.45 11.18
C PHE A 95 4.40 -18.97 11.00
N ASN A 96 5.42 -19.59 11.59
CA ASN A 96 5.60 -21.04 11.52
C ASN A 96 4.36 -21.77 12.04
N ASN A 97 3.89 -21.41 13.24
CA ASN A 97 2.70 -22.01 13.86
C ASN A 97 1.43 -21.79 13.03
N PHE A 98 1.26 -20.61 12.42
CA PHE A 98 0.11 -20.34 11.58
C PHE A 98 0.07 -21.29 10.36
N PHE A 99 1.18 -21.40 9.63
CA PHE A 99 1.22 -22.22 8.42
C PHE A 99 1.22 -23.71 8.72
N THR A 100 1.91 -24.18 9.76
CA THR A 100 1.88 -25.59 10.16
C THR A 100 0.48 -26.00 10.61
N ASN A 101 -0.19 -25.17 11.42
CA ASN A 101 -1.56 -25.43 11.85
C ASN A 101 -2.55 -25.42 10.67
N ALA A 102 -2.38 -24.52 9.70
CA ALA A 102 -3.21 -24.49 8.50
C ALA A 102 -3.07 -25.80 7.70
N VAL A 103 -1.84 -26.29 7.53
CA VAL A 103 -1.58 -27.58 6.86
C VAL A 103 -2.15 -28.75 7.66
N SER A 104 -1.97 -28.80 8.98
CA SER A 104 -2.52 -29.86 9.82
C SER A 104 -4.05 -29.93 9.71
N LYS A 105 -4.75 -28.79 9.77
CA LYS A 105 -6.21 -28.72 9.58
C LYS A 105 -6.66 -29.23 8.21
N LEU A 106 -5.91 -28.90 7.16
CA LEU A 106 -6.20 -29.43 5.82
C LEU A 106 -6.03 -30.95 5.78
N LEU A 107 -4.96 -31.49 6.37
CA LEU A 107 -4.71 -32.94 6.42
C LEU A 107 -5.77 -33.68 7.23
N GLU A 108 -6.19 -33.15 8.37
CA GLU A 108 -7.29 -33.71 9.18
C GLU A 108 -8.59 -33.79 8.38
N THR A 109 -8.89 -32.75 7.57
CA THR A 109 -10.08 -32.73 6.71
C THR A 109 -10.02 -33.78 5.61
N VAL A 110 -8.82 -34.07 5.08
CA VAL A 110 -8.60 -35.08 4.03
C VAL A 110 -8.62 -36.51 4.60
N GLN A 111 -8.28 -36.71 5.88
CA GLN A 111 -8.27 -38.02 6.54
C GLN A 111 -9.61 -38.45 7.16
N GLN A 112 -10.64 -37.59 7.14
CA GLN A 112 -11.99 -38.00 7.54
C GLN A 112 -12.50 -39.08 6.57
N PRO A 113 -12.95 -40.25 7.05
CA PRO A 113 -13.56 -41.24 6.17
C PRO A 113 -14.79 -40.63 5.52
N ILE A 114 -14.90 -40.73 4.19
CA ILE A 114 -16.10 -40.38 3.46
C ILE A 114 -17.21 -41.26 4.04
N VAL A 115 -18.05 -40.71 4.92
CA VAL A 115 -19.29 -41.36 5.33
C VAL A 115 -20.18 -41.38 4.09
N THR A 116 -20.06 -42.44 3.29
CA THR A 116 -21.02 -42.75 2.24
C THR A 116 -22.36 -42.90 2.93
N ARG A 117 -23.23 -41.89 2.78
CA ARG A 117 -24.65 -42.03 3.10
C ARG A 117 -25.15 -43.22 2.29
N GLU A 118 -25.39 -44.33 2.97
CA GLU A 118 -26.09 -45.48 2.43
C GLU A 118 -27.48 -45.00 1.99
N PHE A 119 -27.65 -44.80 0.68
CA PHE A 119 -28.97 -44.73 0.08
C PHE A 119 -29.49 -46.16 -0.01
N PHE A 120 -30.16 -46.60 1.06
CA PHE A 120 -30.94 -47.84 1.02
C PHE A 120 -32.08 -47.70 0.00
N ARG A 121 -32.20 -48.77 -0.80
CA ARG A 121 -33.16 -49.02 -1.88
C ARG A 121 -34.60 -49.12 -1.39
#